data_AF-A0A1H8DQN2-F1
#
_entry.id   AF-A0A1H8DQN2-F1
#
_cell.length_a   1.000
_cell.length_b   1.000
_cell.length_c   1.000
_cell.angle_alpha   90.00
_cell.angle_beta   90.00
_cell.angle_gamma   90.00
#
_symmetry.space_group_name_H-M   'P 1'
#
loop_
_entity.id
_entity.type
_entity.pdbx_description
1 polymer ?
#
loop_
_entity_poly.entity_id
_entity_poly.type
_entity_poly.pdbx_seq_one_letter_code
_entity_poly.pdbx_strand_id
1 'polypeptide(L)'
;MRAPVRIADAGAVRLLRPGSCVDVLAAFRVVASGARVVDVPADPDPDLASALTAGRDGVGSGTGGALVVLSVPRGVAAAISGAAASSPLAVTLC
;
A
#
# COMPACT_ATOMS: atom_id res chain seq x y z
N MET A 1 3.48 10.06 -9.12
CA MET A 1 2.04 9.97 -8.80
C MET A 1 1.92 9.37 -7.41
N ARG A 2 1.03 9.90 -6.55
CA ARG A 2 0.83 9.37 -5.20
C ARG A 2 -0.23 8.27 -5.25
N ALA A 3 0.15 7.05 -4.88
CA ALA A 3 -0.73 5.89 -4.89
C ALA A 3 -0.92 5.38 -3.45
N PRO A 4 -2.15 5.39 -2.91
CA PRO A 4 -2.44 4.73 -1.64
C PRO A 4 -2.50 3.21 -1.86
N VAL A 5 -1.70 2.48 -1.10
CA VAL A 5 -1.52 1.02 -1.22
C VAL A 5 -1.78 0.38 0.13
N ARG A 6 -2.57 -0.70 0.16
CA ARG A 6 -2.81 -1.49 1.36
C ARG A 6 -1.87 -2.69 1.37
N ILE A 7 -1.09 -2.80 2.44
CA ILE A 7 -0.09 -3.85 2.65
C ILE A 7 -0.64 -4.81 3.70
N ALA A 8 -0.61 -6.11 3.42
CA ALA A 8 -1.17 -7.13 4.31
C ALA A 8 -0.39 -7.28 5.63
N ASP A 9 0.91 -6.98 5.62
CA ASP A 9 1.77 -6.99 6.81
C ASP A 9 1.87 -5.58 7.44
N ALA A 10 1.04 -5.33 8.45
CA ALA A 10 1.12 -4.09 9.22
C ALA A 10 2.42 -3.97 10.06
N GLY A 11 3.05 -5.08 10.43
CA GLY A 11 4.32 -5.07 11.15
C GLY A 11 5.45 -4.49 10.30
N ALA A 12 5.53 -4.90 9.03
CA ALA A 12 6.47 -4.32 8.07
C ALA A 12 6.23 -2.83 7.84
N VAL A 13 4.96 -2.41 7.72
CA VAL A 13 4.62 -0.98 7.52
C VAL A 13 5.04 -0.10 8.69
N ARG A 14 4.95 -0.60 9.93
CA ARG A 14 5.36 0.14 11.14
C ARG A 14 6.86 0.48 11.16
N LEU A 15 7.68 -0.20 10.36
CA LEU A 15 9.11 0.09 10.23
C LEU A 15 9.40 1.19 9.20
N LEU A 16 8.44 1.50 8.34
CA LEU A 16 8.62 2.46 7.26
C LEU A 16 8.61 3.89 7.80
N ARG A 17 9.44 4.73 7.18
CA ARG A 17 9.40 6.18 7.39
C ARG A 17 9.14 6.87 6.05
N PRO A 18 8.46 8.02 6.05
CA PRO A 18 8.45 8.90 4.89
C PRO A 18 9.88 9.13 4.39
N GLY A 19 10.11 8.86 3.10
CA GLY A 19 11.42 8.92 2.46
C GLY A 19 12.11 7.57 2.25
N SER A 20 11.67 6.48 2.89
CA SER A 20 12.20 5.13 2.66
C SER A 20 11.96 4.64 1.22
N CYS A 21 12.88 3.85 0.68
CA CYS A 21 12.69 3.10 -0.55
C CYS A 21 12.27 1.67 -0.22
N VAL A 22 11.27 1.17 -0.94
CA VAL A 22 10.74 -0.18 -0.75
C VAL A 22 10.47 -0.86 -2.08
N ASP A 23 10.57 -2.19 -2.08
CA ASP A 23 10.00 -3.02 -3.13
C ASP A 23 8.61 -3.50 -2.71
N VAL A 24 7.68 -3.54 -3.66
CA VAL A 24 6.30 -4.01 -3.45
C VAL A 24 6.14 -5.36 -4.11
N LEU A 25 5.68 -6.34 -3.34
CA LEU A 25 5.48 -7.70 -3.79
C LEU A 25 4.01 -8.08 -3.79
N ALA A 26 3.61 -8.89 -4.77
CA ALA A 26 2.33 -9.56 -4.83
C ALA A 26 2.55 -11.02 -5.22
N ALA A 27 1.98 -11.96 -4.46
CA ALA A 27 2.15 -13.40 -4.69
C ALA A 27 3.62 -13.80 -5.00
N PHE A 28 4.56 -13.31 -4.18
CA PHE A 28 6.01 -13.54 -4.31
C PHE A 28 6.68 -12.97 -5.57
N ARG A 29 6.05 -12.02 -6.28
CA ARG A 29 6.62 -11.31 -7.42
C ARG A 29 6.74 -9.82 -7.14
N VAL A 30 7.84 -9.21 -7.57
CA VAL A 30 8.04 -7.76 -7.47
C VAL A 30 7.17 -7.07 -8.51
N VAL A 31 6.28 -6.19 -8.05
CA VAL A 31 5.37 -5.38 -8.88
C VAL A 31 5.87 -3.93 -8.99
N ALA A 32 6.58 -3.47 -7.97
CA ALA A 32 7.29 -2.20 -7.99
C ALA A 32 8.63 -2.36 -7.28
N SER A 33 9.68 -1.76 -7.83
CA SER A 33 10.99 -1.71 -7.18
C SER A 33 11.41 -0.28 -6.91
N GLY A 34 12.04 -0.05 -5.76
CA GLY A 34 12.53 1.27 -5.34
C GLY A 34 11.42 2.32 -5.20
N ALA A 35 10.20 1.91 -4.85
CA ALA A 35 9.10 2.84 -4.62
C ALA A 35 9.38 3.68 -3.38
N ARG A 36 9.22 5.00 -3.49
CA ARG A 36 9.46 5.91 -2.38
C ARG A 36 8.20 6.06 -1.52
N VAL A 37 8.34 5.79 -0.22
CA VAL A 37 7.29 6.07 0.77
C VAL A 37 7.16 7.58 0.92
N VAL A 38 5.96 8.11 0.68
CA VAL A 38 5.65 9.53 0.83
C VAL A 38 4.95 9.79 2.15
N ASP A 39 4.09 8.86 2.55
CA ASP A 39 3.33 8.98 3.77
C ASP A 39 2.95 7.58 4.30
N VAL A 40 2.84 7.46 5.60
CA VAL A 40 2.37 6.26 6.30
C VAL A 40 1.30 6.72 7.28
N PRO A 41 0.01 6.65 6.88
CA PRO A 41 -1.08 7.03 7.76
C PRO A 41 -1.02 6.22 9.06
N ALA A 42 -0.69 6.90 10.15
CA ALA A 42 -0.64 6.32 11.49
C ALA A 42 -2.07 6.25 12.02
N ASP A 43 -2.65 5.05 11.90
CA ASP A 43 -4.07 4.77 12.13
C ASP A 43 -5.01 5.47 11.13
N PRO A 44 -6.06 4.77 10.66
CA PRO A 44 -7.04 5.42 9.82
C PRO A 44 -7.84 6.40 10.69
N ASP A 45 -7.54 7.70 10.58
CA ASP A 45 -8.51 8.73 10.95
C ASP A 45 -9.85 8.33 10.31
N PRO A 46 -10.94 8.17 11.08
CA PRO A 46 -12.17 7.56 10.57
C PRO A 46 -12.74 8.29 9.35
N ASP A 47 -12.48 9.60 9.23
CA ASP A 47 -12.85 10.41 8.08
C ASP A 47 -12.00 10.14 6.83
N LEU A 48 -10.69 9.89 6.99
CA LEU A 48 -9.80 9.48 5.88
C LEU A 48 -10.02 8.02 5.50
N ALA A 49 -10.33 7.18 6.49
CA ALA A 49 -10.79 5.81 6.30
C ALA A 49 -12.03 5.81 5.41
N SER A 50 -13.03 6.63 5.73
CA SER A 50 -14.25 6.76 4.93
C SER A 50 -13.97 7.26 3.51
N ALA A 51 -13.12 8.28 3.33
CA ALA A 51 -12.77 8.77 1.99
C ALA A 51 -11.99 7.75 1.12
N LEU A 52 -11.14 6.91 1.74
CA LEU A 52 -10.38 5.85 1.05
C LEU A 52 -11.18 4.53 0.90
N THR A 53 -12.23 4.33 1.72
CA THR A 53 -13.11 3.15 1.71
C THR A 53 -14.39 3.39 0.91
N ALA A 54 -14.82 4.65 0.73
CA ALA A 54 -16.00 5.04 -0.08
C ALA A 54 -15.84 4.72 -1.58
N GLY A 55 -14.63 4.39 -2.05
CA GLY A 55 -14.40 3.83 -3.38
C GLY A 55 -14.26 2.29 -3.41
N ARG A 56 -14.36 1.63 -2.26
CA ARG A 56 -14.05 0.21 -2.03
C ARG A 56 -14.96 -0.42 -0.96
N ASP A 57 -16.25 -0.09 -0.95
CA ASP A 57 -17.25 -0.88 -0.22
C ASP A 57 -17.46 -2.21 -0.96
N GLY A 58 -16.56 -3.15 -0.69
CA GLY A 58 -16.58 -4.47 -1.32
C GLY A 58 -15.56 -5.49 -0.82
N VAL A 59 -14.66 -5.19 0.13
CA VAL A 59 -13.83 -6.22 0.79
C VAL A 59 -13.60 -5.89 2.26
N GLY A 60 -14.42 -6.50 3.11
CA GLY A 60 -14.04 -7.05 4.41
C GLY A 60 -13.35 -6.13 5.41
N SER A 61 -14.14 -5.61 6.35
CA SER A 61 -13.70 -5.44 7.74
C SER A 61 -13.11 -6.79 8.23
N GLY A 62 -11.80 -6.85 8.55
CA GLY A 62 -11.24 -8.03 9.24
C GLY A 62 -9.83 -8.53 8.92
N THR A 63 -8.98 -7.87 8.13
CA THR A 63 -7.59 -8.37 7.92
C THR A 63 -6.54 -7.28 8.19
N GLY A 64 -5.64 -7.53 9.14
CA GLY A 64 -4.68 -6.61 9.77
C GLY A 64 -3.55 -6.05 8.89
N GLY A 65 -3.91 -5.48 7.73
CA GLY A 65 -3.01 -4.75 6.86
C GLY A 65 -3.07 -3.23 7.06
N ALA A 66 -1.96 -2.53 6.79
CA ALA A 66 -1.81 -1.09 6.95
C ALA A 66 -1.73 -0.34 5.60
N LEU A 67 -2.00 0.97 5.61
CA LEU A 67 -1.93 1.83 4.44
C LEU A 67 -0.56 2.50 4.32
N VAL A 68 -0.09 2.66 3.09
CA VAL A 68 1.11 3.41 2.73
C VAL A 68 0.84 4.20 1.46
N VAL A 69 1.30 5.45 1.41
CA VAL A 69 1.25 6.26 0.19
C VAL A 69 2.61 6.24 -0.48
N LEU A 70 2.67 5.75 -1.72
CA LEU A 70 3.89 5.63 -2.49
C LEU A 70 3.96 6.68 -3.59
N SER A 71 5.16 7.20 -3.85
CA SER A 71 5.45 7.96 -5.07
C SER A 71 5.96 7.00 -6.14
N VAL A 72 5.14 6.80 -7.17
CA VAL A 72 5.43 5.87 -8.27
C VAL A 72 5.04 6.48 -9.63
N PRO A 73 5.60 5.99 -10.75
CA PRO A 73 5.09 6.26 -12.09
C PRO A 73 3.65 5.75 -12.28
N ARG A 74 2.89 6.34 -13.22
CA ARG A 74 1.48 5.96 -13.45
C ARG A 74 1.31 4.49 -13.85
N GLY A 75 2.20 3.96 -14.69
CA GLY A 75 2.15 2.54 -15.09
C GLY A 75 2.35 1.59 -13.91
N VAL A 76 3.26 1.93 -13.00
CA VAL A 76 3.51 1.17 -11.77
C VAL A 76 2.30 1.25 -10.82
N ALA A 77 1.68 2.42 -10.68
CA ALA A 77 0.44 2.55 -9.89
C ALA A 77 -0.68 1.64 -10.43
N ALA A 78 -0.84 1.57 -11.75
CA ALA A 78 -1.81 0.66 -12.38
C ALA A 78 -1.46 -0.82 -12.13
N ALA A 79 -0.18 -1.19 -12.24
CA ALA A 79 0.28 -2.55 -11.95
C ALA A 79 0.02 -2.95 -10.49
N ILE A 80 0.33 -2.08 -9.53
CA ILE A 80 0.03 -2.30 -8.10
C ILE A 80 -1.49 -2.43 -7.90
N SER A 81 -2.30 -1.60 -8.54
CA SER A 81 -3.76 -1.67 -8.43
C SER A 81 -4.32 -3.00 -8.95
N GLY A 82 -3.82 -3.50 -10.08
CA GLY A 82 -4.20 -4.82 -10.60
C GLY A 82 -3.72 -5.97 -9.72
N ALA A 83 -2.51 -5.85 -9.17
CA ALA A 83 -1.97 -6.84 -8.25
C ALA A 83 -2.77 -6.88 -6.93
N ALA A 84 -3.11 -5.74 -6.36
CA ALA A 84 -3.91 -5.64 -5.14
C ALA A 84 -5.32 -6.24 -5.29
N ALA A 85 -5.89 -6.21 -6.51
CA ALA A 85 -7.18 -6.83 -6.79
C ALA A 85 -7.12 -8.36 -6.85
N SER A 86 -5.93 -8.95 -7.03
CA SER A 86 -5.75 -10.39 -7.21
C SER A 86 -4.97 -11.08 -6.07
N SER A 87 -4.15 -10.34 -5.33
CA SER A 87 -3.31 -10.88 -4.24
C SER A 87 -3.07 -9.84 -3.15
N PRO A 88 -2.92 -10.28 -1.87
CA PRO A 88 -2.37 -9.41 -0.83
C PRO A 88 -0.98 -8.91 -1.21
N LEU A 89 -0.69 -7.67 -0.83
CA LEU A 89 0.60 -7.02 -1.08
C LEU A 89 1.49 -7.09 0.14
N ALA A 90 2.80 -7.23 -0.09
CA ALA A 90 3.86 -7.15 0.90
C ALA A 90 4.90 -6.11 0.48
N VAL A 91 5.73 -5.67 1.44
CA VAL A 91 6.83 -4.73 1.18
C VAL A 91 8.13 -5.23 1.79
N THR A 92 9.23 -4.89 1.14
CA THR A 92 10.60 -5.10 1.65
C THR A 92 11.38 -3.80 1.56
N LEU A 93 12.27 -3.56 2.53
CA LEU A 93 13.18 -2.41 2.53
C LEU A 93 14.35 -2.69 1.59
N CYS A 94 14.73 -1.67 0.80
CA CYS A 94 15.93 -1.67 -0.04
C CYS A 94 17.11 -1.02 0.68
#